data_AF-A0A2A5WVK1-F1
#
_entry.id   AF-A0A2A5WVK1-F1
#
_cell.length_a   1.000
_cell.length_b   1.000
_cell.length_c   1.000
_cell.angle_alpha   90.00
_cell.angle_beta   90.00
_cell.angle_gamma   90.00
#
_symmetry.space_group_name_H-M   'P 1'
#
loop_
_entity.id
_entity.type
_entity.pdbx_description
1 polymer ?
#
loop_
_entity_poly.entity_id
_entity_poly.type
_entity_poly.pdbx_seq_one_letter_code
_entity_poly.pdbx_strand_id
1 'polypeptide(L)'
;MYGSFVWGKNRFIFSFKPWWQIPEDEKVEPGAAIGDDNPDIEDYLGHFEFPVLYRRRDHEWGRILRHNFDSDSCGAIQLDWTFPLWRGLRGYAQYFNGYDEILNDYNAHTQRFGIGIQLTDIL
;
A
#
# COMPACT_ATOMS: atom_id res chain seq x y z
N MET A 1 -6.82 12.20 8.14
CA MET A 1 -7.32 11.26 9.18
C MET A 1 -7.63 9.90 8.56
N TYR A 2 -7.62 8.81 9.31
CA TYR A 2 -7.97 7.48 8.80
C TYR A 2 -8.70 6.62 9.83
N GLY A 3 -9.44 5.62 9.33
CA GLY A 3 -9.98 4.51 10.13
C GLY A 3 -9.29 3.21 9.77
N SER A 4 -9.28 2.24 10.69
CA SER A 4 -8.74 0.91 10.42
C SER A 4 -9.67 -0.16 10.96
N PHE A 5 -10.17 -0.99 10.06
CA PHE A 5 -11.00 -2.14 10.38
C PHE A 5 -10.23 -3.39 10.02
N VAL A 6 -10.12 -4.33 10.96
CA VAL A 6 -9.40 -5.60 10.75
C VAL A 6 -10.32 -6.74 11.13
N TRP A 7 -10.45 -7.71 10.22
CA TRP A 7 -11.24 -8.91 10.45
C TRP A 7 -10.45 -10.16 10.10
N GLY A 8 -10.32 -11.06 11.07
CA GLY A 8 -9.69 -12.37 10.90
C GLY A 8 -10.72 -13.49 10.86
N LYS A 9 -10.57 -14.43 9.92
CA LYS A 9 -11.31 -15.69 9.91
C LYS A 9 -10.44 -16.83 9.39
N ASN A 10 -10.25 -17.85 10.24
CA ASN A 10 -9.45 -19.04 9.97
C ASN A 10 -8.01 -18.70 9.54
N ARG A 11 -7.76 -18.72 8.23
CA ARG A 11 -6.45 -18.50 7.61
C ARG A 11 -6.36 -17.14 6.91
N PHE A 12 -7.43 -16.36 6.94
CA PHE A 12 -7.51 -15.06 6.29
C PHE A 12 -7.56 -13.93 7.29
N ILE A 13 -6.92 -12.82 6.93
CA ILE A 13 -7.08 -11.52 7.57
C ILE A 13 -7.39 -10.53 6.46
N PHE A 14 -8.45 -9.76 6.67
CA PHE A 14 -8.86 -8.67 5.82
C PHE A 14 -8.71 -7.37 6.61
N SER A 15 -8.27 -6.32 5.96
CA SER A 15 -8.32 -4.99 6.52
C SER A 15 -8.94 -4.03 5.53
N PHE A 16 -9.67 -3.06 6.03
CA PHE A 16 -10.17 -1.93 5.26
C PHE A 16 -9.76 -0.65 5.98
N LYS A 17 -9.04 0.21 5.27
CA LYS A 17 -8.48 1.44 5.81
C LYS A 17 -8.89 2.61 4.93
N PRO A 18 -10.07 3.22 5.16
CA PRO A 18 -10.41 4.47 4.51
C PRO A 18 -9.66 5.63 5.18
N TRP A 19 -9.29 6.63 4.40
CA TRP A 19 -8.74 7.89 4.89
C TRP A 19 -9.40 9.09 4.23
N TRP A 20 -9.11 10.24 4.81
CA TRP A 20 -9.49 11.55 4.33
C TRP A 20 -8.31 12.48 4.57
N GLN A 21 -7.79 13.12 3.53
CA GLN A 21 -6.77 14.15 3.67
C GLN A 21 -7.36 15.33 4.45
N ILE A 22 -6.62 15.82 5.44
CA ILE A 22 -7.02 17.03 6.14
C ILE A 22 -6.73 18.18 5.18
N PRO A 23 -7.71 19.04 4.86
CA PRO A 23 -7.49 20.14 3.94
C PRO A 23 -6.37 21.05 4.44
N GLU A 24 -5.41 21.34 3.56
CA GLU A 24 -4.36 22.31 3.78
C GLU A 24 -4.51 23.47 2.78
N ASP A 25 -4.00 24.65 3.17
CA ASP A 25 -4.03 25.82 2.28
C ASP A 25 -3.05 25.63 1.11
N GLU A 26 -3.36 26.21 -0.04
CA GLU A 26 -2.43 26.23 -1.17
C GLU A 26 -1.14 27.00 -0.81
N LYS A 27 -0.03 26.60 -1.43
CA LYS A 27 1.23 27.35 -1.30
C LYS A 27 1.11 28.73 -1.92
N VAL A 28 1.55 29.73 -1.17
CA VAL A 28 1.62 31.13 -1.64
C VAL A 28 2.67 31.28 -2.76
N GLU A 29 3.76 30.52 -2.70
CA GLU A 29 4.81 30.51 -3.71
C GLU A 29 5.54 29.14 -3.75
N PRO A 30 6.07 28.72 -4.91
CA PRO A 30 6.80 27.45 -5.02
C PRO A 30 7.98 27.38 -4.05
N GLY A 31 8.04 26.33 -3.24
CA GLY A 31 9.08 26.14 -2.22
C GLY A 31 8.81 26.84 -0.88
N ALA A 32 7.65 27.48 -0.72
CA ALA A 32 7.22 27.97 0.60
C ALA A 32 7.13 26.82 1.62
N ALA A 33 7.56 27.11 2.85
CA ALA A 33 7.55 26.14 3.95
C ALA A 33 6.15 25.79 4.47
N ILE A 34 5.12 26.53 4.05
CA ILE A 34 3.73 26.37 4.48
C ILE A 34 2.87 26.19 3.23
N GLY A 35 1.89 25.27 3.32
CA GLY A 35 0.93 24.96 2.27
C GLY A 35 1.18 23.59 1.63
N ASP A 36 0.16 23.06 0.96
CA ASP A 36 0.12 21.69 0.45
C ASP A 36 1.20 21.43 -0.62
N ASP A 37 2.02 20.41 -0.41
CA ASP A 37 3.06 19.98 -1.36
C ASP A 37 2.49 19.09 -2.48
N ASN A 38 1.40 18.37 -2.22
CA ASN A 38 0.82 17.38 -3.14
C ASN A 38 -0.72 17.48 -3.15
N PRO A 39 -1.28 18.59 -3.67
CA PRO A 39 -2.72 18.88 -3.59
C PRO A 39 -3.60 17.87 -4.35
N ASP A 40 -3.04 17.15 -5.31
CA ASP A 40 -3.67 16.11 -6.14
C ASP A 40 -3.31 14.69 -5.69
N ILE A 41 -2.74 14.50 -4.49
CA ILE A 41 -2.30 13.17 -4.01
C ILE A 41 -3.44 12.16 -3.92
N GLU A 42 -4.65 12.58 -3.55
CA GLU A 42 -5.82 11.69 -3.44
C GLU A 42 -6.23 11.12 -4.80
N ASP A 43 -5.92 11.79 -5.91
CA ASP A 43 -6.22 11.30 -7.26
C ASP A 43 -5.46 10.01 -7.56
N TYR A 44 -4.24 9.87 -7.02
CA TYR A 44 -3.30 8.76 -7.27
C TYR A 44 -3.31 7.70 -6.17
N LEU A 45 -3.27 8.13 -4.90
CA LEU A 45 -3.27 7.24 -3.74
C LEU A 45 -4.67 6.63 -3.51
N GLY A 46 -5.72 7.32 -3.94
CA GLY A 46 -7.12 6.98 -3.68
C GLY A 46 -7.56 7.37 -2.27
N HIS A 47 -8.71 6.83 -1.85
CA HIS A 47 -9.30 7.13 -0.53
C HIS A 47 -9.30 5.96 0.45
N PHE A 48 -8.82 4.80 0.01
CA PHE A 48 -8.76 3.62 0.87
C PHE A 48 -7.70 2.62 0.44
N GLU A 49 -7.29 1.81 1.42
CA GLU A 49 -6.46 0.62 1.22
C GLU A 49 -7.24 -0.61 1.71
N PHE A 50 -7.17 -1.69 0.93
CA PHE A 50 -7.79 -2.97 1.26
C PHE A 50 -6.77 -4.12 1.27
N PRO A 51 -6.06 -4.32 2.40
CA PRO A 51 -5.16 -5.46 2.57
C PRO A 51 -5.91 -6.79 2.76
N VAL A 52 -5.42 -7.84 2.11
CA VAL A 52 -5.84 -9.23 2.31
C VAL A 52 -4.61 -10.08 2.54
N LEU A 53 -4.60 -10.83 3.63
CA LEU A 53 -3.53 -11.76 3.96
C LEU A 53 -4.12 -13.16 4.13
N TYR A 54 -3.43 -14.14 3.56
CA TYR A 54 -3.76 -15.55 3.69
C TYR A 54 -2.52 -16.32 4.13
N ARG A 55 -2.68 -17.17 5.15
CA ARG A 55 -1.58 -18.03 5.64
C ARG A 55 -1.95 -19.50 5.57
N ARG A 56 -1.04 -20.32 5.02
CA ARG A 56 -1.16 -21.78 5.04
C ARG A 56 0.20 -22.42 5.29
N ARG A 57 0.34 -23.09 6.43
CA ARG A 57 1.63 -23.63 6.92
C ARG A 57 2.64 -22.48 6.99
N ASP A 58 3.83 -22.66 6.42
CA ASP A 58 4.92 -21.69 6.43
C ASP A 58 4.89 -20.72 5.23
N HIS A 59 3.77 -20.69 4.50
CA HIS A 59 3.56 -19.75 3.40
C HIS A 59 2.52 -18.69 3.79
N GLU A 60 2.82 -17.46 3.42
CA GLU A 60 1.90 -16.31 3.52
C GLU A 60 1.78 -15.63 2.17
N TRP A 61 0.57 -15.26 1.81
CA TRP A 61 0.26 -14.50 0.60
C TRP A 61 -0.45 -13.23 1.01
N GLY A 62 0.11 -12.09 0.66
CA GLY A 62 -0.47 -10.78 0.85
C GLY A 62 -0.95 -10.20 -0.46
N ARG A 63 -1.99 -9.38 -0.38
CA ARG A 63 -2.39 -8.48 -1.43
C ARG A 63 -2.84 -7.16 -0.82
N ILE A 64 -2.44 -6.06 -1.44
CA ILE A 64 -2.94 -4.73 -1.12
C ILE A 64 -3.56 -4.14 -2.38
N LEU A 65 -4.75 -3.56 -2.22
CA LEU A 65 -5.43 -2.82 -3.27
C LEU A 65 -5.66 -1.39 -2.79
N ARG A 66 -5.33 -0.42 -3.65
CA ARG A 66 -5.65 1.01 -3.48
C ARG A 66 -6.32 1.50 -4.76
N HIS A 67 -7.35 2.32 -4.63
CA HIS A 67 -8.12 2.79 -5.78
C HIS A 67 -8.81 4.11 -5.48
N ASN A 68 -8.86 5.00 -6.48
CA ASN A 68 -9.75 6.15 -6.49
C ASN A 68 -11.03 5.80 -7.29
N PHE A 69 -12.23 5.98 -6.72
CA PHE A 69 -13.49 5.63 -7.41
C PHE A 69 -13.92 6.66 -8.47
N ASP A 70 -13.14 7.70 -8.72
CA ASP A 70 -13.41 8.70 -9.74
C ASP A 70 -13.08 8.24 -11.17
N SER A 71 -13.61 8.97 -12.15
CA SER A 71 -13.61 8.62 -13.57
C SER A 71 -12.22 8.56 -14.23
N ASP A 72 -11.22 9.25 -13.68
CA ASP A 72 -9.82 9.20 -14.10
C ASP A 72 -9.00 8.28 -13.16
N SER A 73 -9.53 7.07 -12.94
CA SER A 73 -9.11 6.16 -11.86
C SER A 73 -7.61 5.83 -11.89
N CYS A 74 -6.87 6.32 -10.91
CA CYS A 74 -5.56 5.81 -10.55
C CYS A 74 -5.67 4.88 -9.33
N GLY A 75 -4.69 4.00 -9.19
CA GLY A 75 -4.65 3.03 -8.10
C GLY A 75 -3.43 2.15 -8.14
N ALA A 76 -3.37 1.22 -7.21
CA ALA A 76 -2.25 0.29 -7.09
C ALA A 76 -2.69 -1.09 -6.62
N ILE A 77 -1.97 -2.09 -7.12
CA ILE A 77 -2.01 -3.46 -6.63
C ILE A 77 -0.60 -3.88 -6.19
N GLN A 78 -0.53 -4.44 -5.00
CA GLN A 78 0.64 -5.13 -4.50
C GLN A 78 0.31 -6.60 -4.23
N LEU A 79 1.20 -7.50 -4.61
CA LEU A 79 1.14 -8.92 -4.34
C LEU A 79 2.41 -9.34 -3.61
N ASP A 80 2.23 -10.05 -2.51
CA ASP A 80 3.28 -10.45 -1.60
C ASP A 80 3.26 -11.97 -1.43
N TRP A 81 4.43 -12.59 -1.45
CA TRP A 81 4.57 -14.00 -1.12
C TRP A 81 5.78 -14.24 -0.23
N THR A 82 5.51 -14.78 0.95
CA THR A 82 6.52 -15.19 1.91
C THR A 82 6.54 -16.72 2.00
N PHE A 83 7.71 -17.33 1.92
CA PHE A 83 7.90 -18.78 1.90
C PHE A 83 9.05 -19.23 2.80
N PRO A 84 9.05 -20.48 3.30
CA PRO A 84 10.12 -20.94 4.17
C PRO A 84 11.43 -21.09 3.40
N LEU A 85 12.55 -20.66 3.98
CA LEU A 85 13.90 -20.96 3.49
C LEU A 85 14.59 -21.95 4.45
N TRP A 86 15.44 -21.48 5.37
CA TRP A 86 16.23 -22.34 6.25
C TRP A 86 16.29 -21.79 7.68
N ARG A 87 16.06 -22.66 8.69
CA ARG A 87 16.26 -22.35 10.13
C ARG A 87 15.58 -21.06 10.58
N GLY A 88 14.34 -20.85 10.16
CA GLY A 88 13.56 -19.65 10.51
C GLY A 88 13.76 -18.46 9.57
N LEU A 89 14.72 -18.53 8.63
CA LEU A 89 14.81 -17.57 7.53
C LEU A 89 13.64 -17.78 6.57
N ARG A 90 13.04 -16.67 6.12
CA ARG A 90 11.97 -16.70 5.12
C ARG A 90 12.40 -15.95 3.87
N GLY A 91 12.00 -16.48 2.72
CA GLY A 91 12.13 -15.81 1.44
C GLY A 91 10.91 -14.96 1.19
N TYR A 92 11.08 -13.86 0.47
CA TYR A 92 10.02 -12.92 0.16
C TYR A 92 10.10 -12.51 -1.30
N ALA A 93 8.95 -12.48 -1.97
CA ALA A 93 8.79 -11.92 -3.31
C ALA A 93 7.64 -10.91 -3.30
N GLN A 94 7.85 -9.77 -3.93
CA GLN A 94 6.88 -8.69 -4.08
C GLN A 94 6.70 -8.36 -5.55
N TYR A 95 5.46 -8.14 -5.95
CA TYR A 95 5.13 -7.47 -7.19
C TYR A 95 4.25 -6.26 -6.88
N PHE A 96 4.62 -5.10 -7.40
CA PHE A 96 3.86 -3.87 -7.32
C PHE A 96 3.55 -3.35 -8.72
N ASN A 97 2.34 -2.86 -8.92
CA ASN A 97 1.93 -2.18 -10.13
C ASN A 97 0.91 -1.11 -9.78
N GLY A 98 1.21 0.14 -10.09
CA GLY A 98 0.32 1.25 -9.80
C GLY A 98 1.02 2.59 -9.66
N TYR A 99 0.26 3.55 -9.15
CA TYR A 99 0.74 4.87 -8.74
C TYR A 99 1.08 4.86 -7.25
N ASP A 100 1.79 5.88 -6.79
CA ASP A 100 2.09 6.07 -5.36
C ASP A 100 2.85 4.90 -4.72
N GLU A 101 3.92 4.45 -5.38
CA GLU A 101 4.88 3.56 -4.71
C GLU A 101 5.73 4.32 -3.68
N ILE A 102 6.07 5.58 -3.98
CA ILE A 102 6.84 6.47 -3.13
C ILE A 102 6.25 7.89 -3.19
N LEU A 103 6.23 8.57 -2.05
CA LEU A 103 5.63 9.90 -1.93
C LEU A 103 6.24 10.94 -2.88
N ASN A 104 7.52 10.83 -3.23
CA ASN A 104 8.16 11.78 -4.13
C ASN A 104 7.65 11.68 -5.57
N ASP A 105 7.25 10.48 -5.99
CA ASP A 105 6.82 10.16 -7.35
C ASP A 105 5.40 9.58 -7.31
N TYR A 106 4.52 10.16 -6.49
CA TYR A 106 3.18 9.63 -6.25
C TYR A 106 2.32 9.58 -7.53
N ASN A 107 2.54 10.53 -8.43
CA ASN A 107 1.85 10.65 -9.71
C ASN A 107 2.50 9.85 -10.86
N ALA A 108 3.55 9.06 -10.57
CA ALA A 108 4.22 8.21 -11.56
C ALA A 108 3.74 6.76 -11.49
N HIS A 109 3.33 6.21 -12.63
CA HIS A 109 3.02 4.78 -12.71
C HIS A 109 4.30 3.95 -12.67
N THR A 110 4.40 3.05 -11.70
CA THR A 110 5.55 2.16 -11.52
C THR A 110 5.11 0.70 -11.52
N GLN A 111 5.93 -0.13 -12.15
CA GLN A 111 5.83 -1.58 -12.06
C GLN A 111 7.15 -2.12 -11.52
N ARG A 112 7.10 -2.78 -10.36
CA ARG A 112 8.27 -3.31 -9.67
C ARG A 112 8.11 -4.77 -9.30
N PHE A 113 9.19 -5.51 -9.43
CA PHE A 113 9.32 -6.85 -8.88
C PHE A 113 10.56 -6.93 -7.99
N GLY A 114 10.41 -7.46 -6.79
CA GLY A 114 11.47 -7.58 -5.80
C GLY A 114 11.52 -8.97 -5.19
N ILE A 115 12.73 -9.44 -4.90
CA ILE A 115 12.96 -10.69 -4.16
C ILE A 115 13.95 -10.39 -3.03
N GLY A 116 13.73 -10.97 -1.86
CA GLY A 116 14.60 -10.80 -0.72
C GLY A 116 14.44 -11.89 0.33
N ILE A 117 14.98 -11.59 1.51
CA ILE A 117 14.90 -12.42 2.71
C ILE A 117 14.26 -11.61 3.84
N GLN A 118 13.51 -12.28 4.70
CA GLN A 118 12.82 -11.69 5.84
C GLN A 118 13.20 -12.46 7.11
N LEU A 119 13.48 -11.71 8.19
CA LEU A 119 13.93 -12.24 9.49
C LEU A 119 12.79 -12.50 10.47
N THR A 120 11.65 -11.82 10.28
CA THR A 120 10.46 -11.89 11.13
C THR A 120 9.22 -12.17 10.31
N ASP A 121 8.15 -12.63 10.93
CA ASP A 121 6.88 -12.82 10.24
C ASP A 121 6.19 -11.48 9.95
N ILE A 122 5.30 -11.43 8.95
CA ILE A 122 4.45 -10.24 8.72
C ILE A 122 3.35 -10.15 9.80
N LEU A 123 3.06 -11.27 10.48
CA LEU A 123 2.05 -11.38 11.53
C LEU A 123 2.59 -11.77 12.91
#